data_AF-A0A7C6BBV0-F1
#
_entry.id   AF-A0A7C6BBV0-F1
#
_cell.length_a   1.000
_cell.length_b   1.000
_cell.length_c   1.000
_cell.angle_alpha   90.00
_cell.angle_beta   90.00
_cell.angle_gamma   90.00
#
_symmetry.space_group_name_H-M   'P 1'
#
loop_
_entity.id
_entity.type
_entity.pdbx_description
1 polymer ?
#
loop_
_entity_poly.entity_id
_entity_poly.type
_entity_poly.pdbx_seq_one_letter_code
_entity_poly.pdbx_strand_id
1 'polypeptide(L)'
;EEQHDFVKIIRKSSEDLLSIINNILDISKIENGHVELEEIYFNPMEEFENVIESYAANASKKDIDFSLWIDPLFSTLLLRSDPGKIKQVLINLISNAVKFTKAKGTIDVIIERVASDEENISVKFTVKDTGVGISKENESKVFEAFTQAESTTSRKYGGTGLGLTISAGLVNALGGALTVESELGEGSSFIFTLEMPMKEIEREERVKAMKIAIYAPEEVQLKDSDHYLEDYLLSFEHLSMTRFKTFEECLEASFTTFNALYIHYDKIDKSELEEIVKHHKSHSNIILVTKLNKRERVQDIAKNFAQVLYEPITFSKVEKSFNYLIQHADEKAVQVTQEREVIRQKENSMELFSDIHALVVEDNPINQKMIQHTLKNLGITTECAENGKEGFEMYMQHHQRYDVIFMDIQMPVMNGIESTKAILAFEERKGLTHKPIIAVTANALKGDREHFMSEGLDEYVSKPIDLQKFIDVLKMFFKESESAPVLPEVSQTDILLYKETAMEAKIIAAILHRLDYSVDVVENIDELKRVMDVNSYKCILLDRVHSEIEHLNITQHIK
;
A
#
# COMPACT_ATOMS: atom_id res chain seq x y z
N GLU A 1 -4.31 -48.82 10.43
CA GLU A 1 -4.84 -47.52 10.91
C GLU A 1 -5.02 -47.52 12.43
N GLU A 2 -5.73 -48.48 13.03
CA GLU A 2 -5.94 -48.54 14.49
C GLU A 2 -4.64 -48.50 15.34
N GLN A 3 -3.59 -49.25 14.96
CA GLN A 3 -2.30 -49.19 15.67
C GLN A 3 -1.66 -47.79 15.66
N HIS A 4 -1.83 -47.03 14.57
CA HIS A 4 -1.30 -45.68 14.45
C HIS A 4 -2.10 -44.69 15.31
N ASP A 5 -3.41 -44.89 15.43
CA ASP A 5 -4.26 -44.11 16.32
C ASP A 5 -3.96 -44.40 17.79
N PHE A 6 -3.71 -45.67 18.16
CA PHE A 6 -3.24 -46.02 19.51
C PHE A 6 -1.89 -45.36 19.84
N VAL A 7 -0.94 -45.37 18.91
CA VAL A 7 0.37 -44.70 19.10
C VAL A 7 0.19 -43.19 19.28
N LYS A 8 -0.70 -42.54 18.50
CA LYS A 8 -1.03 -41.12 18.69
C LYS A 8 -1.65 -40.84 20.06
N ILE A 9 -2.58 -41.67 20.51
CA ILE A 9 -3.24 -41.50 21.81
C ILE A 9 -2.22 -41.67 22.93
N ILE A 10 -1.40 -42.72 22.91
CA ILE A 10 -0.36 -42.97 23.92
C ILE A 10 0.64 -41.81 23.97
N ARG A 11 1.09 -41.33 22.81
CA ARG A 11 2.01 -40.19 22.74
C ARG A 11 1.39 -38.94 23.36
N LYS A 12 0.16 -38.61 22.98
CA LYS A 12 -0.57 -37.45 23.53
C LYS A 12 -0.76 -37.56 25.04
N SER A 13 -1.18 -38.73 25.54
CA SER A 13 -1.33 -38.94 26.99
C SER A 13 0.00 -38.87 27.75
N SER A 14 1.10 -39.29 27.13
CA SER A 14 2.44 -39.16 27.72
C SER A 14 2.91 -37.70 27.77
N GLU A 15 2.65 -36.93 26.72
CA GLU A 15 2.90 -35.48 26.65
C GLU A 15 2.07 -34.73 27.71
N ASP A 16 0.78 -35.06 27.83
CA ASP A 16 -0.13 -34.49 28.83
C ASP A 16 0.38 -34.79 30.26
N LEU A 17 0.79 -36.03 30.54
CA LEU A 17 1.32 -36.41 31.85
C LEU A 17 2.63 -35.69 32.18
N LEU A 18 3.54 -35.58 31.22
CA LEU A 18 4.81 -34.88 31.40
C LEU A 18 4.59 -33.39 31.65
N SER A 19 3.61 -32.78 30.98
CA SER A 19 3.17 -31.41 31.24
C SER A 19 2.65 -31.23 32.67
N ILE A 20 1.81 -32.15 33.16
CA ILE A 20 1.31 -32.13 34.55
C ILE A 20 2.46 -32.22 35.56
N ILE A 21 3.40 -33.14 35.36
CA ILE A 21 4.55 -33.31 36.25
C ILE A 21 5.39 -32.03 36.28
N ASN A 22 5.70 -31.46 35.11
CA ASN A 22 6.46 -30.21 35.03
C ASN A 22 5.72 -29.06 35.73
N ASN A 23 4.40 -28.95 35.57
CA ASN A 23 3.61 -27.93 36.26
C ASN A 23 3.64 -28.08 37.79
N ILE A 24 3.61 -29.30 38.33
CA ILE A 24 3.73 -29.52 39.77
C ILE A 24 5.13 -29.12 40.26
N LEU A 25 6.18 -29.47 39.50
CA LEU A 25 7.55 -29.08 39.83
C LEU A 25 7.72 -27.55 39.79
N ASP A 26 7.14 -26.88 38.81
CA ASP A 26 7.18 -25.41 38.70
C ASP A 26 6.49 -24.75 39.90
N ILE A 27 5.32 -25.23 40.33
CA ILE A 27 4.65 -24.73 41.55
C ILE A 27 5.54 -24.92 42.77
N SER A 28 6.14 -26.09 42.93
CA SER A 28 7.02 -26.35 44.07
C SER A 28 8.24 -25.42 44.08
N LYS A 29 8.80 -25.06 42.92
CA LYS A 29 9.89 -24.07 42.83
C LYS A 29 9.41 -22.67 43.17
N ILE A 30 8.24 -22.28 42.68
CA ILE A 30 7.62 -20.97 42.94
C ILE A 30 7.32 -20.78 44.43
N GLU A 31 6.66 -21.74 45.08
CA GLU A 31 6.29 -21.64 46.51
C GLU A 31 7.50 -21.56 47.44
N ASN A 32 8.61 -22.21 47.07
CA ASN A 32 9.84 -22.16 47.85
C ASN A 32 10.74 -20.96 47.49
N GLY A 33 10.33 -20.09 46.56
CA GLY A 33 11.14 -18.95 46.10
C GLY A 33 12.42 -19.36 45.34
N HIS A 34 12.48 -20.59 44.82
CA HIS A 34 13.61 -21.15 44.07
C HIS A 34 13.42 -21.02 42.55
N VAL A 35 12.75 -19.96 42.09
CA VAL A 35 12.67 -19.66 40.66
C VAL A 35 14.00 -19.04 40.26
N GLU A 36 14.87 -19.84 39.66
CA GLU A 36 16.08 -19.35 39.02
C GLU A 36 15.68 -18.62 37.73
N LEU A 37 16.02 -17.33 37.66
CA LEU A 37 15.80 -16.48 36.49
C LEU A 37 17.11 -16.33 35.74
N GLU A 38 17.05 -16.44 34.43
CA GLU A 38 18.13 -16.09 33.53
C GLU A 38 17.99 -14.62 33.12
N GLU A 39 18.97 -13.77 33.42
CA GLU A 39 18.96 -12.39 32.96
C GLU A 39 19.83 -12.22 31.73
N ILE A 40 19.20 -12.10 30.57
CA ILE A 40 19.88 -11.86 29.29
C ILE A 40 19.24 -10.69 28.55
N TYR A 41 20.03 -10.06 27.67
CA TYR A 41 19.50 -9.11 26.71
C TYR A 41 18.85 -9.84 25.55
N PHE A 42 17.62 -9.46 25.20
CA PHE A 42 16.87 -10.03 24.08
C PHE A 42 16.06 -8.94 23.35
N ASN A 43 15.77 -9.18 22.07
CA ASN A 43 14.83 -8.37 21.31
C ASN A 43 13.41 -8.98 21.42
N PRO A 44 12.39 -8.23 21.89
CA PRO A 44 11.03 -8.75 22.04
C PRO A 44 10.40 -9.26 20.73
N MET A 45 10.69 -8.62 19.59
CA MET A 45 10.14 -9.01 18.30
C MET A 45 10.70 -10.35 17.84
N GLU A 46 12.03 -10.51 17.88
CA GLU A 46 12.68 -11.77 17.49
C GLU A 46 12.23 -12.94 18.37
N GLU A 47 12.08 -12.68 19.66
CA GLU A 47 11.93 -13.73 20.65
C GLU A 47 10.48 -14.20 20.84
N PHE A 48 9.50 -13.31 20.65
CA PHE A 48 8.10 -13.63 20.89
C PHE A 48 7.29 -13.89 19.62
N GLU A 49 7.56 -13.23 18.49
CA GLU A 49 6.72 -13.33 17.28
C GLU A 49 6.59 -14.78 16.78
N ASN A 50 7.70 -15.46 16.53
CA ASN A 50 7.69 -16.81 15.94
C ASN A 50 6.88 -17.83 16.79
N VAL A 51 6.99 -17.72 18.11
CA VAL A 51 6.33 -18.63 19.03
C VAL A 51 4.84 -18.34 19.09
N ILE A 52 4.46 -17.07 19.17
CA ILE A 52 3.06 -16.63 19.19
C ILE A 52 2.36 -16.97 17.87
N GLU A 53 3.03 -16.80 16.72
CA GLU A 53 2.50 -17.16 15.40
C GLU A 53 2.11 -18.64 15.29
N SER A 54 2.85 -19.53 15.96
CA SER A 54 2.51 -20.96 15.97
C SER A 54 1.14 -21.23 16.61
N TYR A 55 0.72 -20.40 17.58
CA TYR A 55 -0.61 -20.46 18.19
C TYR A 55 -1.68 -19.78 17.33
N ALA A 56 -1.33 -18.73 16.60
CA ALA A 56 -2.22 -18.10 15.62
C ALA A 56 -2.71 -19.11 14.57
N ALA A 57 -1.83 -20.03 14.13
CA ALA A 57 -2.23 -21.10 13.22
C ALA A 57 -3.30 -22.05 13.81
N ASN A 58 -3.30 -22.27 15.13
CA ASN A 58 -4.31 -23.07 15.82
C ASN A 58 -5.61 -22.29 16.03
N ALA A 59 -5.53 -20.99 16.31
CA ALA A 59 -6.68 -20.09 16.35
C ALA A 59 -7.39 -20.03 14.99
N SER A 60 -6.62 -19.89 13.91
CA SER A 60 -7.13 -19.82 12.54
C SER A 60 -7.92 -21.07 12.13
N LYS A 61 -7.50 -22.28 12.57
CA LYS A 61 -8.27 -23.53 12.34
C LYS A 61 -9.66 -23.52 12.99
N LYS A 62 -9.86 -22.73 14.05
CA LYS A 62 -11.15 -22.53 14.71
C LYS A 62 -11.92 -21.33 14.16
N ASP A 63 -11.44 -20.70 13.08
CA ASP A 63 -11.99 -19.44 12.55
C ASP A 63 -11.98 -18.31 13.61
N ILE A 64 -10.96 -18.32 14.48
CA ILE A 64 -10.70 -17.25 15.45
C ILE A 64 -9.71 -16.29 14.81
N ASP A 65 -10.04 -15.01 14.85
CA ASP A 65 -9.17 -13.93 14.42
C ASP A 65 -8.08 -13.69 15.45
N PHE A 66 -6.83 -13.59 15.01
CA PHE A 66 -5.68 -13.51 15.90
C PHE A 66 -4.80 -12.35 15.49
N SER A 67 -4.54 -11.43 16.42
CA SER A 67 -3.66 -10.28 16.21
C SER A 67 -2.48 -10.30 17.20
N LEU A 68 -1.35 -9.78 16.73
CA LEU A 68 -0.15 -9.57 17.56
C LEU A 68 0.38 -8.18 17.25
N TRP A 69 0.44 -7.34 18.27
CA TRP A 69 1.08 -6.03 18.22
C TRP A 69 2.22 -5.97 19.22
N ILE A 70 3.38 -5.55 18.74
CA ILE A 70 4.55 -5.28 19.56
C ILE A 70 4.96 -3.85 19.21
N ASP A 71 5.17 -2.99 20.21
CA ASP A 71 5.55 -1.60 19.96
C ASP A 71 6.76 -1.54 18.99
N PRO A 72 6.65 -0.85 17.84
CA PRO A 72 7.71 -0.81 16.83
C PRO A 72 9.05 -0.34 17.38
N LEU A 73 9.08 0.45 18.45
CA LEU A 73 10.33 0.89 19.07
C LEU A 73 11.17 -0.24 19.65
N PHE A 74 10.57 -1.39 19.94
CA PHE A 74 11.33 -2.56 20.33
C PHE A 74 12.23 -3.09 19.21
N SER A 75 12.13 -2.60 17.97
CA SER A 75 13.05 -2.98 16.88
C SER A 75 14.47 -2.45 17.10
N THR A 76 14.63 -1.37 17.87
CA THR A 76 15.94 -0.74 18.16
C THR A 76 16.34 -0.88 19.62
N LEU A 77 15.66 -1.73 20.39
CA LEU A 77 15.91 -1.95 21.82
C LEU A 77 16.18 -3.42 22.12
N LEU A 78 17.15 -3.64 23.02
CA LEU A 78 17.34 -4.89 23.73
C LEU A 78 16.86 -4.71 25.18
N LEU A 79 16.01 -5.61 25.63
CA LEU A 79 15.51 -5.64 27.01
C LEU A 79 16.25 -6.70 27.81
N ARG A 80 16.53 -6.43 29.08
CA ARG A 80 17.17 -7.40 29.98
C ARG A 80 16.14 -8.03 30.90
N SER A 81 15.90 -9.33 30.72
CA SER A 81 15.03 -10.15 31.59
C SER A 81 15.21 -11.64 31.27
N ASP A 82 14.28 -12.48 31.72
CA ASP A 82 14.18 -13.89 31.35
C ASP A 82 13.11 -14.08 30.25
N PRO A 83 13.49 -14.06 28.95
CA PRO A 83 12.54 -14.23 27.87
C PRO A 83 11.86 -15.59 27.88
N GLY A 84 12.51 -16.63 28.42
CA GLY A 84 11.95 -17.98 28.53
C GLY A 84 10.75 -18.02 29.45
N LYS A 85 10.83 -17.37 30.62
CA LYS A 85 9.71 -17.26 31.57
C LYS A 85 8.60 -16.37 31.05
N ILE A 86 8.93 -15.23 30.45
CA ILE A 86 7.93 -14.34 29.82
C ILE A 86 7.16 -15.10 28.73
N LYS A 87 7.88 -15.82 27.87
CA LYS A 87 7.31 -16.67 26.81
C LYS A 87 6.40 -17.76 27.39
N GLN A 88 6.80 -18.41 28.50
CA GLN A 88 5.98 -19.40 29.19
C GLN A 88 4.65 -18.80 29.68
N VAL A 89 4.67 -17.60 30.25
CA VAL A 89 3.47 -16.86 30.66
C VAL A 89 2.58 -16.59 29.45
N LEU A 90 3.12 -15.99 28.39
CA LEU A 90 2.37 -15.64 27.17
C LEU A 90 1.73 -16.86 26.51
N ILE A 91 2.49 -17.95 26.32
CA ILE A 91 1.99 -19.19 25.74
C ILE A 91 0.77 -19.72 26.51
N ASN A 92 0.84 -19.70 27.84
CA ASN A 92 -0.21 -20.22 28.69
C ASN A 92 -1.48 -19.36 28.59
N LEU A 93 -1.33 -18.03 28.62
CA LEU A 93 -2.44 -17.09 28.44
C LEU A 93 -3.09 -17.26 27.05
N ILE A 94 -2.28 -17.30 25.99
CA ILE A 94 -2.75 -17.49 24.60
C ILE A 94 -3.44 -18.85 24.42
N SER A 95 -2.88 -19.92 24.98
CA SER A 95 -3.49 -21.25 24.92
C SER A 95 -4.86 -21.28 25.62
N ASN A 96 -5.00 -20.57 26.74
CA ASN A 96 -6.29 -20.41 27.41
C ASN A 96 -7.27 -19.60 26.54
N ALA A 97 -6.85 -18.48 25.95
CA ALA A 97 -7.66 -17.70 25.02
C ALA A 97 -8.16 -18.57 23.84
N VAL A 98 -7.27 -19.29 23.14
CA VAL A 98 -7.62 -20.18 22.02
C VAL A 98 -8.60 -21.29 22.44
N LYS A 99 -8.55 -21.72 23.70
CA LYS A 99 -9.41 -22.76 24.23
C LYS A 99 -10.82 -22.26 24.54
N PHE A 100 -10.96 -21.05 25.12
CA PHE A 100 -12.23 -20.52 25.61
C PHE A 100 -12.95 -19.62 24.60
N THR A 101 -12.23 -19.09 23.61
CA THR A 101 -12.82 -18.32 22.50
C THR A 101 -13.53 -19.23 21.51
N LYS A 102 -14.73 -18.83 21.10
CA LYS A 102 -15.56 -19.54 20.12
C LYS A 102 -15.14 -19.14 18.70
N ALA A 103 -15.57 -19.93 17.70
CA ALA A 103 -15.37 -19.56 16.29
C ALA A 103 -15.95 -18.16 16.00
N LYS A 104 -15.28 -17.40 15.13
CA LYS A 104 -15.52 -15.97 14.84
C LYS A 104 -15.23 -15.00 15.98
N GLY A 105 -14.67 -15.47 17.09
CA GLY A 105 -14.10 -14.59 18.10
C GLY A 105 -12.75 -14.02 17.69
N THR A 106 -12.17 -13.22 18.57
CA THR A 106 -10.90 -12.52 18.43
C THR A 106 -9.99 -12.84 19.61
N ILE A 107 -8.68 -12.85 19.35
CA ILE A 107 -7.62 -12.91 20.35
C ILE A 107 -6.57 -11.87 19.96
N ASP A 108 -6.29 -10.95 20.87
CA ASP A 108 -5.36 -9.85 20.65
C ASP A 108 -4.22 -9.95 21.66
N VAL A 109 -2.99 -10.01 21.17
CA VAL A 109 -1.78 -10.00 22.00
C VAL A 109 -1.07 -8.68 21.77
N ILE A 110 -0.91 -7.89 22.83
CA ILE A 110 -0.35 -6.54 22.77
C ILE A 110 0.84 -6.46 23.72
N ILE A 111 2.00 -6.04 23.23
CA ILE A 111 3.21 -5.82 23.99
C ILE A 111 3.62 -4.37 23.77
N GLU A 112 3.35 -3.52 24.75
CA GLU A 112 3.49 -2.06 24.62
C GLU A 112 4.32 -1.47 25.74
N ARG A 113 5.08 -0.43 25.44
CA ARG A 113 5.70 0.38 26.50
C ARG A 113 4.64 1.24 27.16
N VAL A 114 4.71 1.39 28.48
CA VAL A 114 3.79 2.27 29.24
C VAL A 114 4.52 3.41 29.95
N ALA A 115 5.80 3.23 30.24
CA ALA A 115 6.69 4.26 30.77
C ALA A 115 8.13 3.90 30.42
N SER A 116 9.02 4.90 30.36
CA SER A 116 10.45 4.69 30.16
C SER A 116 11.25 5.85 30.77
N ASP A 117 12.43 5.54 31.28
CA ASP A 117 13.48 6.50 31.62
C ASP A 117 14.75 6.21 30.77
N GLU A 118 15.91 6.75 31.14
CA GLU A 118 17.16 6.57 30.37
C GLU A 118 17.70 5.12 30.41
N GLU A 119 17.43 4.36 31.46
CA GLU A 119 18.00 3.02 31.67
C GLU A 119 16.96 1.90 31.68
N ASN A 120 15.70 2.21 32.03
CA ASN A 120 14.63 1.25 32.23
C ASN A 120 13.40 1.57 31.40
N ILE A 121 12.68 0.52 31.03
CA ILE A 121 11.40 0.58 30.34
C ILE A 121 10.38 -0.30 31.05
N SER A 122 9.18 0.22 31.21
CA SER A 122 8.04 -0.51 31.72
C SER A 122 7.24 -1.04 30.53
N VAL A 123 7.16 -2.36 30.42
CA VAL A 123 6.51 -3.06 29.31
C VAL A 123 5.26 -3.77 29.82
N LYS A 124 4.12 -3.44 29.23
CA LYS A 124 2.83 -4.05 29.51
C LYS A 124 2.53 -5.10 28.45
N PHE A 125 2.23 -6.30 28.91
CA PHE A 125 1.82 -7.44 28.11
C PHE A 125 0.33 -7.68 28.35
N THR A 126 -0.44 -7.75 27.28
CA THR A 126 -1.89 -7.97 27.31
C THR A 126 -2.25 -9.14 26.41
N VAL A 127 -3.03 -10.09 26.92
CA VAL A 127 -3.69 -11.13 26.13
C VAL A 127 -5.19 -10.97 26.34
N LYS A 128 -5.87 -10.49 25.31
CA LYS A 128 -7.31 -10.21 25.30
C LYS A 128 -8.02 -11.23 24.42
N ASP A 129 -9.16 -11.71 24.87
CA ASP A 129 -10.00 -12.65 24.12
C ASP A 129 -11.49 -12.32 24.27
N THR A 130 -12.29 -12.65 23.25
CA THR A 130 -13.76 -12.51 23.25
C THR A 130 -14.45 -13.84 23.61
N GLY A 131 -13.87 -14.58 24.56
CA GLY A 131 -14.36 -15.86 25.03
C GLY A 131 -15.53 -15.75 26.00
N VAL A 132 -15.68 -16.76 26.86
CA VAL A 132 -16.82 -16.87 27.78
C VAL A 132 -16.80 -15.83 28.92
N GLY A 133 -15.65 -15.22 29.18
CA GLY A 133 -15.44 -14.34 30.32
C GLY A 133 -15.42 -15.05 31.67
N ILE A 134 -15.10 -14.30 32.72
CA ILE A 134 -14.97 -14.74 34.10
C ILE A 134 -15.92 -13.87 34.95
N SER A 135 -16.61 -14.47 35.91
CA SER A 135 -17.45 -13.73 36.85
C SER A 135 -16.61 -12.96 37.86
N LYS A 136 -17.09 -11.80 38.33
CA LYS A 136 -16.39 -10.98 39.35
C LYS A 136 -16.01 -11.74 40.62
N GLU A 137 -16.82 -12.73 41.02
CA GLU A 137 -16.53 -13.58 42.20
C GLU A 137 -15.36 -14.55 41.99
N ASN A 138 -15.01 -14.84 40.73
CA ASN A 138 -13.99 -15.78 40.34
C ASN A 138 -12.71 -15.12 39.82
N GLU A 139 -12.70 -13.81 39.53
CA GLU A 139 -11.53 -13.07 39.02
C GLU A 139 -10.29 -13.21 39.92
N SER A 140 -10.45 -13.19 41.24
CA SER A 140 -9.33 -13.41 42.17
C SER A 140 -8.97 -14.89 42.32
N LYS A 141 -9.95 -15.79 42.17
CA LYS A 141 -9.79 -17.22 42.40
C LYS A 141 -9.15 -17.96 41.23
N VAL A 142 -9.19 -17.41 40.01
CA VAL A 142 -8.60 -18.06 38.82
C VAL A 142 -7.08 -18.20 38.91
N PHE A 143 -6.41 -17.47 39.79
CA PHE A 143 -4.97 -17.61 40.06
C PHE A 143 -4.64 -18.63 41.15
N GLU A 144 -5.63 -19.14 41.90
CA GLU A 144 -5.42 -20.14 42.95
C GLU A 144 -5.17 -21.54 42.35
N ALA A 145 -4.24 -22.28 42.95
CA ALA A 145 -3.86 -23.61 42.50
C ALA A 145 -5.06 -24.57 42.51
N PHE A 146 -5.24 -25.31 41.41
CA PHE A 146 -6.31 -26.30 41.22
C PHE A 146 -7.72 -25.72 41.16
N THR A 147 -7.87 -24.41 41.08
CA THR A 147 -9.18 -23.76 40.95
C THR A 147 -9.63 -23.73 39.48
N GLN A 148 -10.91 -24.05 39.24
CA GLN A 148 -11.54 -23.97 37.92
C GLN A 148 -12.83 -23.17 38.03
N ALA A 149 -13.01 -22.15 37.18
CA ALA A 149 -14.10 -21.18 37.29
C ALA A 149 -15.52 -21.80 37.20
N GLU A 150 -15.72 -22.91 36.46
CA GLU A 150 -17.02 -23.62 36.40
C GLU A 150 -16.90 -25.15 36.14
N SER A 151 -17.84 -25.91 36.72
CA SER A 151 -17.95 -27.40 36.63
C SER A 151 -18.55 -27.92 35.31
N THR A 152 -19.05 -27.02 34.46
CA THR A 152 -19.67 -27.26 33.14
C THR A 152 -18.67 -27.09 32.00
N THR A 153 -17.80 -26.08 32.07
CA THR A 153 -16.72 -25.80 31.10
C THR A 153 -15.55 -26.77 31.25
N SER A 154 -15.26 -27.21 32.48
CA SER A 154 -14.25 -28.23 32.82
C SER A 154 -14.53 -29.60 32.17
N ARG A 155 -15.80 -30.00 32.05
CA ARG A 155 -16.22 -31.23 31.34
C ARG A 155 -16.03 -31.17 29.83
N LYS A 156 -16.02 -29.99 29.23
CA LYS A 156 -15.93 -29.80 27.76
C LYS A 156 -14.50 -29.53 27.27
N TYR A 157 -13.66 -28.90 28.09
CA TYR A 157 -12.34 -28.44 27.64
C TYR A 157 -11.14 -28.97 28.45
N GLY A 158 -11.35 -29.66 29.59
CA GLY A 158 -10.27 -30.25 30.42
C GLY A 158 -9.26 -29.24 30.97
N GLY A 159 -8.34 -29.63 31.85
CA GLY A 159 -7.27 -28.75 32.37
C GLY A 159 -6.90 -29.04 33.83
N THR A 160 -5.68 -28.72 34.21
CA THR A 160 -5.16 -28.95 35.59
C THR A 160 -5.54 -27.86 36.58
N GLY A 161 -5.93 -26.68 36.09
CA GLY A 161 -6.11 -25.49 36.93
C GLY A 161 -4.79 -24.91 37.47
N LEU A 162 -3.64 -25.35 36.95
CA LEU A 162 -2.33 -24.92 37.42
C LEU A 162 -1.71 -23.81 36.57
N GLY A 163 -2.19 -23.65 35.34
CA GLY A 163 -1.61 -22.71 34.38
C GLY A 163 -1.56 -21.29 34.91
N LEU A 164 -2.70 -20.70 35.27
CA LEU A 164 -2.73 -19.29 35.70
C LEU A 164 -1.98 -19.06 37.01
N THR A 165 -1.95 -20.03 37.92
CA THR A 165 -1.13 -20.00 39.15
C THR A 165 0.36 -19.94 38.83
N ILE A 166 0.84 -20.79 37.91
CA ILE A 166 2.23 -20.78 37.48
C ILE A 166 2.55 -19.44 36.80
N SER A 167 1.67 -18.96 35.92
CA SER A 167 1.86 -17.66 35.25
C SER A 167 1.97 -16.52 36.25
N ALA A 168 1.07 -16.44 37.24
CA ALA A 168 1.12 -15.41 38.28
C ALA A 168 2.40 -15.52 39.12
N GLY A 169 2.82 -16.73 39.50
CA GLY A 169 4.06 -16.97 40.22
C GLY A 169 5.32 -16.56 39.45
N LEU A 170 5.38 -16.85 38.14
CA LEU A 170 6.47 -16.44 37.28
C LEU A 170 6.52 -14.91 37.09
N VAL A 171 5.37 -14.27 36.86
CA VAL A 171 5.29 -12.81 36.76
C VAL A 171 5.74 -12.14 38.06
N ASN A 172 5.33 -12.66 39.21
CA ASN A 172 5.80 -12.17 40.52
C ASN A 172 7.31 -12.34 40.70
N ALA A 173 7.87 -13.48 40.26
CA ALA A 173 9.32 -13.71 40.30
C ALA A 173 10.08 -12.71 39.41
N LEU A 174 9.51 -12.35 38.26
CA LEU A 174 10.01 -11.32 37.35
C LEU A 174 9.80 -9.88 37.85
N GLY A 175 9.21 -9.70 39.04
CA GLY A 175 8.98 -8.39 39.65
C GLY A 175 7.70 -7.67 39.19
N GLY A 176 6.81 -8.34 38.46
CA GLY A 176 5.52 -7.80 38.03
C GLY A 176 4.33 -8.32 38.83
N ALA A 177 3.12 -8.02 38.34
CA ALA A 177 1.88 -8.60 38.82
C ALA A 177 0.97 -8.95 37.63
N LEU A 178 0.37 -10.15 37.66
CA LEU A 178 -0.61 -10.61 36.67
C LEU A 178 -2.02 -10.28 37.17
N THR A 179 -2.76 -9.53 36.38
CA THR A 179 -4.15 -9.13 36.65
C THR A 179 -5.07 -9.62 35.53
N VAL A 180 -6.38 -9.59 35.80
CA VAL A 180 -7.42 -9.93 34.82
C VAL A 180 -8.55 -8.92 34.91
N GLU A 181 -9.02 -8.48 33.75
CA GLU A 181 -10.24 -7.70 33.57
C GLU A 181 -11.20 -8.55 32.73
N SER A 182 -12.40 -8.86 33.23
CA SER A 182 -13.29 -9.75 32.50
C SER A 182 -14.77 -9.47 32.73
N GLU A 183 -15.57 -9.74 31.71
CA GLU A 183 -17.02 -9.70 31.79
C GLU A 183 -17.62 -10.96 31.16
N LEU A 184 -18.60 -11.56 31.85
CA LEU A 184 -19.27 -12.79 31.41
C LEU A 184 -19.93 -12.58 30.05
N GLY A 185 -19.54 -13.39 29.07
CA GLY A 185 -20.05 -13.34 27.70
C GLY A 185 -19.34 -12.35 26.77
N GLU A 186 -18.57 -11.41 27.31
CA GLU A 186 -17.84 -10.40 26.53
C GLU A 186 -16.36 -10.79 26.36
N GLY A 187 -15.76 -11.49 27.33
CA GLY A 187 -14.39 -11.99 27.24
C GLY A 187 -13.51 -11.66 28.44
N SER A 188 -12.20 -11.83 28.28
CA SER A 188 -11.19 -11.62 29.32
C SER A 188 -9.96 -10.92 28.77
N SER A 189 -9.33 -10.07 29.58
CA SER A 189 -8.06 -9.41 29.30
C SER A 189 -7.10 -9.71 30.44
N PHE A 190 -6.06 -10.50 30.17
CA PHE A 190 -5.01 -10.79 31.13
C PHE A 190 -3.83 -9.85 30.90
N ILE A 191 -3.42 -9.14 31.94
CA ILE A 191 -2.46 -8.04 31.84
C ILE A 191 -1.34 -8.25 32.86
N PHE A 192 -0.10 -8.08 32.45
CA PHE A 192 1.01 -7.93 33.39
C PHE A 192 2.02 -6.90 32.89
N THR A 193 2.68 -6.23 33.82
CA THR A 193 3.69 -5.22 33.52
C THR A 193 5.01 -5.60 34.16
N LEU A 194 6.10 -5.45 33.42
CA LEU A 194 7.46 -5.70 33.87
C LEU A 194 8.32 -4.46 33.66
N GLU A 195 9.09 -4.10 34.67
CA GLU A 195 10.15 -3.11 34.55
C GLU A 195 11.44 -3.82 34.15
N MET A 196 12.04 -3.40 33.04
CA MET A 196 13.21 -4.05 32.46
C MET A 196 14.26 -3.00 32.10
N PRO A 197 15.55 -3.24 32.41
CA PRO A 197 16.62 -2.45 31.84
C PRO A 197 16.62 -2.56 30.32
N MET A 198 16.87 -1.45 29.63
CA MET A 198 16.95 -1.40 28.17
C MET A 198 18.33 -1.01 27.68
N LYS A 199 18.62 -1.36 26.44
CA LYS A 199 19.81 -0.94 25.72
C LYS A 199 19.45 -0.68 24.27
N GLU A 200 19.76 0.53 23.78
CA GLU A 200 19.62 0.85 22.37
C GLU A 200 20.62 0.07 21.51
N ILE A 201 20.16 -0.33 20.34
CA ILE A 201 20.99 -0.92 19.29
C ILE A 201 20.85 -0.11 18.01
N GLU A 202 21.99 0.10 17.34
CA GLU A 202 21.99 0.68 16.00
C GLU A 202 21.46 -0.35 15.01
N ARG A 203 20.51 0.08 14.17
CA ARG A 203 20.01 -0.70 13.06
C ARG A 203 20.77 -0.28 11.80
N GLU A 204 21.51 -1.20 11.18
CA GLU A 204 22.09 -0.97 9.86
C GLU A 204 20.98 -0.92 8.80
N GLU A 205 20.31 0.22 8.66
CA GLU A 205 19.33 0.40 7.61
C GLU A 205 20.03 0.64 6.26
N ARG A 206 19.75 -0.20 5.28
CA ARG A 206 20.13 0.08 3.88
C ARG A 206 19.20 1.15 3.35
N VAL A 207 19.59 2.41 3.53
CA VAL A 207 18.75 3.57 3.26
C VAL A 207 18.46 3.72 1.76
N LYS A 208 17.20 3.53 1.38
CA LYS A 208 16.65 3.99 0.10
C LYS A 208 15.26 4.56 0.39
N ALA A 209 15.08 5.85 0.13
CA ALA A 209 13.78 6.49 0.35
C ALA A 209 12.69 5.79 -0.48
N MET A 210 11.56 5.44 0.16
CA MET A 210 10.47 4.71 -0.49
C MET A 210 9.12 5.37 -0.26
N LYS A 211 8.34 5.43 -1.32
CA LYS A 211 6.92 5.77 -1.28
C LYS A 211 6.12 4.47 -1.26
N ILE A 212 5.25 4.28 -0.29
CA ILE A 212 4.41 3.09 -0.15
C ILE A 212 2.94 3.48 -0.18
N ALA A 213 2.15 2.72 -0.94
CA ALA A 213 0.71 2.79 -0.90
C ALA A 213 0.10 1.58 -0.20
N ILE A 214 -1.02 1.80 0.46
CA ILE A 214 -1.84 0.75 1.09
C ILE A 214 -3.26 0.89 0.56
N TYR A 215 -3.77 -0.16 -0.06
CA TYR A 215 -5.18 -0.28 -0.40
C TYR A 215 -5.87 -1.20 0.61
N ALA A 216 -6.80 -0.60 1.36
CA ALA A 216 -7.63 -1.30 2.34
C ALA A 216 -9.05 -0.70 2.29
N PRO A 217 -10.05 -1.44 1.80
CA PRO A 217 -11.43 -0.97 1.72
C PRO A 217 -11.95 -0.44 3.07
N GLU A 218 -12.80 0.60 3.07
CA GLU A 218 -13.39 1.18 4.30
C GLU A 218 -14.06 0.14 5.21
N GLU A 219 -14.63 -0.90 4.61
CA GLU A 219 -15.32 -1.99 5.32
C GLU A 219 -14.37 -2.93 6.06
N VAL A 220 -13.08 -2.89 5.73
CA VAL A 220 -12.02 -3.59 6.46
C VAL A 220 -11.74 -2.88 7.78
N GLN A 221 -11.99 -1.57 7.90
CA GLN A 221 -11.54 -0.65 8.96
C GLN A 221 -12.21 -0.84 10.35
N LEU A 222 -12.59 -2.06 10.71
CA LEU A 222 -13.32 -2.37 11.94
C LEU A 222 -12.48 -3.12 12.99
N LYS A 223 -11.20 -3.38 12.76
CA LYS A 223 -10.34 -4.08 13.73
C LYS A 223 -9.15 -3.23 14.15
N ASP A 224 -8.85 -3.28 15.45
CA ASP A 224 -7.64 -2.65 16.02
C ASP A 224 -6.36 -3.14 15.32
N SER A 225 -6.35 -4.34 14.72
CA SER A 225 -5.18 -4.86 14.01
C SER A 225 -4.87 -4.22 12.65
N ASP A 226 -5.79 -3.47 12.06
CA ASP A 226 -5.65 -3.00 10.67
C ASP A 226 -4.61 -1.88 10.51
N HIS A 227 -4.23 -1.20 11.60
CA HIS A 227 -3.17 -0.19 11.58
C HIS A 227 -1.77 -0.78 11.84
N TYR A 228 -1.65 -2.06 12.22
CA TYR A 228 -0.35 -2.63 12.61
C TYR A 228 0.66 -2.62 11.48
N LEU A 229 0.21 -2.90 10.25
CA LEU A 229 1.05 -2.77 9.06
C LEU A 229 1.59 -1.34 8.89
N GLU A 230 0.74 -0.34 9.10
CA GLU A 230 1.09 1.07 8.98
C GLU A 230 2.08 1.49 10.05
N ASP A 231 1.83 1.14 11.31
CA ASP A 231 2.74 1.42 12.43
C ASP A 231 4.12 0.84 12.19
N TYR A 232 4.19 -0.43 11.77
CA TYR A 232 5.47 -1.07 11.47
C TYR A 232 6.16 -0.42 10.29
N LEU A 233 5.44 -0.04 9.22
CA LEU A 233 6.05 0.65 8.08
C LEU A 233 6.54 2.05 8.45
N LEU A 234 5.79 2.79 9.27
CA LEU A 234 6.16 4.15 9.72
C LEU A 234 7.35 4.15 10.70
N SER A 235 7.70 3.00 11.29
CA SER A 235 8.92 2.88 12.11
C SER A 235 10.22 2.81 11.30
N PHE A 236 10.15 2.62 9.97
CA PHE A 236 11.34 2.70 9.11
C PHE A 236 11.62 4.14 8.70
N GLU A 237 12.89 4.53 8.69
CA GLU A 237 13.27 5.88 8.27
C GLU A 237 13.09 6.06 6.75
N HIS A 238 12.95 7.32 6.31
CA HIS A 238 12.89 7.70 4.88
C HIS A 238 11.71 7.10 4.07
N LEU A 239 10.58 6.81 4.71
CA LEU A 239 9.38 6.27 4.08
C LEU A 239 8.24 7.30 4.04
N SER A 240 7.52 7.38 2.91
CA SER A 240 6.27 8.14 2.82
C SER A 240 5.11 7.20 2.49
N MET A 241 3.97 7.35 3.17
CA MET A 241 2.84 6.44 3.02
C MET A 241 1.59 7.13 2.47
N THR A 242 0.81 6.44 1.64
CA THR A 242 -0.50 6.88 1.14
C THR A 242 -1.51 5.76 1.29
N ARG A 243 -2.71 6.04 1.81
CA ARG A 243 -3.78 5.06 1.99
C ARG A 243 -4.91 5.32 1.01
N PHE A 244 -5.30 4.29 0.26
CA PHE A 244 -6.47 4.26 -0.59
C PHE A 244 -7.58 3.46 0.10
N LYS A 245 -8.77 4.07 0.16
CA LYS A 245 -9.94 3.52 0.82
C LYS A 245 -10.94 2.90 -0.14
N THR A 246 -10.92 3.36 -1.39
CA THR A 246 -11.80 2.86 -2.44
C THR A 246 -11.01 2.25 -3.59
N PHE A 247 -11.68 1.42 -4.37
CA PHE A 247 -11.11 0.81 -5.57
C PHE A 247 -10.72 1.90 -6.59
N GLU A 248 -11.58 2.91 -6.75
CA GLU A 248 -11.38 4.04 -7.67
C GLU A 248 -10.16 4.87 -7.27
N GLU A 249 -10.01 5.23 -5.99
CA GLU A 249 -8.84 5.98 -5.49
C GLU A 249 -7.53 5.24 -5.78
N CYS A 250 -7.53 3.91 -5.63
CA CYS A 250 -6.36 3.09 -5.92
C CYS A 250 -6.04 3.10 -7.42
N LEU A 251 -7.04 2.95 -8.30
CA LEU A 251 -6.85 2.92 -9.75
C LEU A 251 -6.51 4.27 -10.38
N GLU A 252 -7.02 5.37 -9.82
CA GLU A 252 -6.72 6.73 -10.30
C GLU A 252 -5.32 7.20 -9.88
N ALA A 253 -4.65 6.47 -8.99
CA ALA A 253 -3.32 6.82 -8.52
C ALA A 253 -2.28 6.72 -9.64
N SER A 254 -1.59 7.84 -9.92
CA SER A 254 -0.59 7.94 -10.99
C SER A 254 0.57 6.94 -10.84
N PHE A 255 1.10 6.48 -11.97
CA PHE A 255 2.21 5.53 -12.13
C PHE A 255 3.49 5.89 -11.33
N THR A 256 3.66 7.14 -10.91
CA THR A 256 4.85 7.68 -10.21
C THR A 256 4.67 7.89 -8.70
N THR A 257 3.50 7.54 -8.14
CA THR A 257 3.15 7.89 -6.76
C THR A 257 3.80 7.01 -5.70
N PHE A 258 4.04 5.72 -5.98
CA PHE A 258 4.60 4.78 -4.99
C PHE A 258 5.48 3.68 -5.60
N ASN A 259 6.47 3.23 -4.83
CA ASN A 259 7.37 2.11 -5.14
C ASN A 259 6.72 0.74 -4.89
N ALA A 260 5.85 0.66 -3.88
CA ALA A 260 5.16 -0.57 -3.51
C ALA A 260 3.72 -0.32 -3.08
N LEU A 261 2.85 -1.28 -3.36
CA LEU A 261 1.42 -1.27 -3.03
C LEU A 261 1.09 -2.50 -2.18
N TYR A 262 0.69 -2.28 -0.93
CA TYR A 262 0.14 -3.32 -0.06
C TYR A 262 -1.38 -3.39 -0.24
N ILE A 263 -1.92 -4.57 -0.49
CA ILE A 263 -3.36 -4.78 -0.73
C ILE A 263 -3.91 -5.68 0.37
N HIS A 264 -4.81 -5.15 1.20
CA HIS A 264 -5.57 -5.97 2.16
C HIS A 264 -6.68 -6.72 1.42
N TYR A 265 -6.46 -7.99 1.13
CA TYR A 265 -7.38 -8.81 0.33
C TYR A 265 -8.72 -9.12 1.01
N ASP A 266 -8.88 -8.81 2.31
CA ASP A 266 -10.18 -9.04 2.93
C ASP A 266 -11.23 -8.11 2.29
N LYS A 267 -12.39 -8.66 1.95
CA LYS A 267 -13.49 -7.95 1.27
C LYS A 267 -13.23 -7.44 -0.15
N ILE A 268 -12.09 -7.75 -0.77
CA ILE A 268 -11.85 -7.42 -2.19
C ILE A 268 -12.27 -8.57 -3.10
N ASP A 269 -13.04 -8.27 -4.14
CA ASP A 269 -13.44 -9.25 -5.14
C ASP A 269 -12.29 -9.61 -6.09
N LYS A 270 -12.33 -10.83 -6.63
CA LYS A 270 -11.24 -11.35 -7.49
C LYS A 270 -11.04 -10.47 -8.74
N SER A 271 -12.11 -9.96 -9.34
CA SER A 271 -12.05 -9.10 -10.53
C SER A 271 -11.37 -7.76 -10.23
N GLU A 272 -11.71 -7.13 -9.10
CA GLU A 272 -11.10 -5.87 -8.66
C GLU A 272 -9.60 -6.06 -8.41
N LEU A 273 -9.24 -7.14 -7.71
CA LEU A 273 -7.84 -7.47 -7.46
C LEU A 273 -7.07 -7.70 -8.77
N GLU A 274 -7.66 -8.40 -9.74
CA GLU A 274 -7.05 -8.61 -11.05
C GLU A 274 -6.85 -7.30 -11.82
N GLU A 275 -7.77 -6.35 -11.69
CA GLU A 275 -7.68 -5.03 -12.32
C GLU A 275 -6.61 -4.14 -11.68
N ILE A 276 -6.57 -4.05 -10.35
CA ILE A 276 -5.51 -3.35 -9.60
C ILE A 276 -4.14 -3.93 -9.94
N VAL A 277 -4.02 -5.26 -9.96
CA VAL A 277 -2.78 -5.93 -10.31
C VAL A 277 -2.40 -5.62 -11.76
N LYS A 278 -3.33 -5.67 -12.70
CA LYS A 278 -3.07 -5.35 -14.11
C LYS A 278 -2.60 -3.90 -14.28
N HIS A 279 -3.19 -2.97 -13.53
CA HIS A 279 -2.84 -1.55 -13.59
C HIS A 279 -1.45 -1.29 -12.99
N HIS A 280 -1.16 -1.83 -11.80
CA HIS A 280 0.02 -1.39 -11.02
C HIS A 280 1.27 -2.27 -11.13
N LYS A 281 1.15 -3.50 -11.65
CA LYS A 281 2.25 -4.49 -11.63
C LYS A 281 3.46 -4.08 -12.48
N SER A 282 3.27 -3.25 -13.50
CA SER A 282 4.35 -2.74 -14.37
C SER A 282 5.26 -1.74 -13.67
N HIS A 283 4.72 -0.94 -12.74
CA HIS A 283 5.43 0.22 -12.18
C HIS A 283 5.62 0.18 -10.66
N SER A 284 5.01 -0.79 -9.96
CA SER A 284 5.13 -0.95 -8.51
C SER A 284 5.33 -2.41 -8.11
N ASN A 285 5.86 -2.63 -6.91
CA ASN A 285 5.84 -3.95 -6.27
C ASN A 285 4.53 -4.14 -5.52
N ILE A 286 3.75 -5.17 -5.88
CA ILE A 286 2.47 -5.44 -5.24
C ILE A 286 2.67 -6.52 -4.18
N ILE A 287 2.26 -6.23 -2.94
CA ILE A 287 2.30 -7.12 -1.79
C ILE A 287 0.86 -7.40 -1.37
N LEU A 288 0.50 -8.68 -1.28
CA LEU A 288 -0.84 -9.07 -0.84
C LEU A 288 -0.85 -9.34 0.67
N VAL A 289 -1.80 -8.78 1.39
CA VAL A 289 -2.02 -9.02 2.82
C VAL A 289 -3.32 -9.80 2.98
N THR A 290 -3.29 -10.97 3.64
CA THR A 290 -4.49 -11.81 3.81
C THR A 290 -4.46 -12.74 5.02
N LYS A 291 -5.61 -13.34 5.34
CA LYS A 291 -5.76 -14.30 6.43
C LYS A 291 -5.18 -15.67 6.08
N LEU A 292 -4.58 -16.34 7.07
CA LEU A 292 -3.99 -17.66 6.89
C LEU A 292 -5.00 -18.71 6.37
N ASN A 293 -6.26 -18.66 6.82
CA ASN A 293 -7.32 -19.55 6.37
C ASN A 293 -7.75 -19.32 4.90
N LYS A 294 -7.34 -18.21 4.27
CA LYS A 294 -7.58 -17.91 2.85
C LYS A 294 -6.44 -18.33 1.93
N ARG A 295 -5.39 -18.96 2.46
CA ARG A 295 -4.19 -19.37 1.70
C ARG A 295 -4.51 -20.15 0.42
N GLU A 296 -5.47 -21.08 0.46
CA GLU A 296 -5.86 -21.86 -0.72
C GLU A 296 -6.50 -20.99 -1.82
N ARG A 297 -7.23 -19.92 -1.46
CA ARG A 297 -7.88 -19.01 -2.42
C ARG A 297 -6.89 -18.13 -3.17
N VAL A 298 -5.77 -17.80 -2.53
CA VAL A 298 -4.74 -16.92 -3.10
C VAL A 298 -3.62 -17.70 -3.79
N GLN A 299 -3.57 -19.03 -3.66
CA GLN A 299 -2.47 -19.85 -4.18
C GLN A 299 -2.30 -19.74 -5.71
N ASP A 300 -3.41 -19.67 -6.45
CA ASP A 300 -3.39 -19.58 -7.91
C ASP A 300 -2.92 -18.21 -8.41
N ILE A 301 -3.18 -17.16 -7.64
CA ILE A 301 -2.84 -15.77 -7.97
C ILE A 301 -1.55 -15.30 -7.29
N ALA A 302 -0.98 -16.07 -6.36
CA ALA A 302 0.21 -15.72 -5.59
C ALA A 302 1.40 -15.31 -6.48
N LYS A 303 1.51 -15.89 -7.68
CA LYS A 303 2.55 -15.58 -8.67
C LYS A 303 2.48 -14.16 -9.22
N ASN A 304 1.37 -13.44 -9.02
CA ASN A 304 1.20 -12.08 -9.48
C ASN A 304 1.74 -11.04 -8.51
N PHE A 305 2.06 -11.44 -7.28
CA PHE A 305 2.52 -10.56 -6.22
C PHE A 305 4.02 -10.76 -6.00
N ALA A 306 4.70 -9.68 -5.61
CA ALA A 306 6.07 -9.76 -5.15
C ALA A 306 6.15 -10.64 -3.90
N GLN A 307 5.22 -10.43 -2.95
CA GLN A 307 5.14 -11.17 -1.71
C GLN A 307 3.67 -11.31 -1.25
N VAL A 308 3.41 -12.30 -0.40
CA VAL A 308 2.12 -12.50 0.28
C VAL A 308 2.37 -12.58 1.78
N LEU A 309 1.80 -11.64 2.53
CA LEU A 309 1.85 -11.58 3.98
C LEU A 309 0.57 -12.19 4.56
N TYR A 310 0.75 -13.13 5.48
CA TYR A 310 -0.36 -13.77 6.20
C TYR A 310 -0.49 -13.19 7.60
N GLU A 311 -1.72 -12.84 7.98
CA GLU A 311 -2.05 -12.43 9.34
C GLU A 311 -1.75 -13.55 10.37
N PRO A 312 -1.30 -13.20 11.61
CA PRO A 312 -1.10 -11.83 12.12
C PRO A 312 0.06 -11.12 11.43
N ILE A 313 -0.08 -9.80 11.22
CA ILE A 313 1.01 -8.96 10.68
C ILE A 313 1.97 -8.66 11.82
N THR A 314 3.24 -9.01 11.64
CA THR A 314 4.29 -8.82 12.64
C THR A 314 5.42 -7.96 12.07
N PHE A 315 6.24 -7.37 12.93
CA PHE A 315 7.34 -6.53 12.51
C PHE A 315 8.31 -7.32 11.63
N SER A 316 8.70 -8.54 12.02
CA SER A 316 9.63 -9.35 11.21
C SER A 316 9.11 -9.66 9.81
N LYS A 317 7.78 -9.79 9.62
CA LYS A 317 7.16 -9.98 8.30
C LYS A 317 7.25 -8.71 7.46
N VAL A 318 6.97 -7.57 8.07
CA VAL A 318 7.05 -6.26 7.42
C VAL A 318 8.51 -5.93 7.07
N GLU A 319 9.46 -6.19 7.98
CA GLU A 319 10.88 -6.02 7.74
C GLU A 319 11.39 -6.90 6.59
N LYS A 320 11.03 -8.19 6.56
CA LYS A 320 11.36 -9.07 5.44
C LYS A 320 10.76 -8.59 4.13
N SER A 321 9.54 -8.03 4.18
CA SER A 321 8.88 -7.45 3.03
C SER A 321 9.65 -6.23 2.51
N PHE A 322 9.95 -5.30 3.41
CA PHE A 322 10.69 -4.08 3.11
C PHE A 322 12.11 -4.35 2.59
N ASN A 323 12.85 -5.27 3.22
CA ASN A 323 14.18 -5.67 2.78
C ASN A 323 14.17 -6.31 1.39
N TYR A 324 13.15 -7.11 1.07
CA TYR A 324 12.95 -7.61 -0.29
C TYR A 324 12.76 -6.46 -1.28
N LEU A 325 11.95 -5.46 -0.94
CA LEU A 325 11.75 -4.28 -1.78
C LEU A 325 13.06 -3.52 -2.01
N ILE A 326 13.90 -3.32 -0.98
CA ILE A 326 15.18 -2.63 -1.12
C ILE A 326 16.11 -3.40 -2.06
N GLN A 327 16.23 -4.72 -1.87
CA GLN A 327 17.11 -5.57 -2.68
C GLN A 327 16.70 -5.61 -4.15
N HIS A 328 15.39 -5.60 -4.43
CA HIS A 328 14.86 -5.66 -5.80
C HIS A 328 14.49 -4.27 -6.35
N ALA A 329 14.80 -3.20 -5.60
CA ALA A 329 14.57 -1.84 -6.05
C ALA A 329 15.44 -1.51 -7.26
N ASP A 330 16.63 -2.12 -7.39
CA ASP A 330 17.56 -1.88 -8.51
C ASP A 330 17.28 -2.78 -9.72
N GLU A 331 16.86 -4.02 -9.51
CA GLU A 331 16.47 -4.93 -10.62
C GLU A 331 15.23 -4.42 -11.36
N LYS A 332 14.22 -3.95 -10.61
CA LYS A 332 13.11 -3.20 -11.21
C LYS A 332 13.56 -1.82 -11.64
N ALA A 333 14.44 -1.08 -10.95
CA ALA A 333 14.89 0.20 -11.50
C ALA A 333 15.64 0.07 -12.83
N VAL A 334 16.28 -1.05 -13.18
CA VAL A 334 16.90 -1.24 -14.52
C VAL A 334 15.85 -1.56 -15.60
N GLN A 335 14.87 -2.42 -15.30
CA GLN A 335 13.73 -2.69 -16.20
C GLN A 335 12.79 -1.49 -16.36
N VAL A 336 12.52 -0.83 -15.23
CA VAL A 336 11.74 0.39 -15.11
C VAL A 336 12.55 1.58 -15.59
N THR A 337 13.89 1.60 -15.69
CA THR A 337 14.61 2.68 -16.40
C THR A 337 14.50 2.52 -17.91
N GLN A 338 14.50 1.29 -18.43
CA GLN A 338 14.24 1.03 -19.85
C GLN A 338 12.76 1.26 -20.23
N GLU A 339 11.79 0.95 -19.35
CA GLU A 339 10.39 1.30 -19.55
C GLU A 339 10.06 2.76 -19.14
N ARG A 340 10.78 3.37 -18.18
CA ARG A 340 10.63 4.80 -17.82
C ARG A 340 11.27 5.71 -18.84
N GLU A 341 12.32 5.33 -19.56
CA GLU A 341 12.74 6.11 -20.72
C GLU A 341 11.63 6.14 -21.79
N VAL A 342 10.88 5.04 -21.93
CA VAL A 342 9.74 4.95 -22.87
C VAL A 342 8.47 5.64 -22.34
N ILE A 343 8.21 5.62 -21.03
CA ILE A 343 7.02 6.22 -20.41
C ILE A 343 7.22 7.70 -20.07
N ARG A 344 8.43 8.12 -19.67
CA ARG A 344 8.77 9.52 -19.36
C ARG A 344 8.97 10.35 -20.64
N GLN A 345 9.33 9.72 -21.77
CA GLN A 345 9.17 10.31 -23.11
C GLN A 345 7.69 10.44 -23.52
N LYS A 346 6.77 9.63 -22.97
CA LYS A 346 5.33 9.71 -23.27
C LYS A 346 4.57 10.76 -22.45
N GLU A 347 5.01 11.12 -21.24
CA GLU A 347 4.27 12.11 -20.42
C GLU A 347 4.80 13.55 -20.54
N ASN A 348 6.08 13.76 -20.88
CA ASN A 348 6.64 15.12 -21.01
C ASN A 348 6.90 15.60 -22.44
N SER A 349 6.47 14.84 -23.45
CA SER A 349 6.41 15.31 -24.83
C SER A 349 5.44 14.44 -25.64
N MET A 350 4.15 14.75 -25.61
CA MET A 350 3.25 14.36 -26.70
C MET A 350 2.70 15.59 -27.44
N GLU A 351 3.56 16.52 -27.80
CA GLU A 351 3.37 17.21 -29.07
C GLU A 351 4.16 16.43 -30.14
N LEU A 352 3.73 15.18 -30.42
CA LEU A 352 4.34 14.40 -31.52
C LEU A 352 4.13 15.10 -32.86
N PHE A 353 3.01 15.80 -32.96
CA PHE A 353 2.62 16.57 -34.12
C PHE A 353 2.34 18.00 -33.66
N SER A 354 3.03 18.96 -34.26
CA SER A 354 2.72 20.39 -34.14
C SER A 354 2.00 20.85 -35.42
N ASP A 355 1.14 21.85 -35.29
CA ASP A 355 0.46 22.51 -36.42
C ASP A 355 -0.48 21.62 -37.26
N ILE A 356 -1.04 20.55 -36.68
CA ILE A 356 -2.10 19.75 -37.33
C ILE A 356 -3.47 20.15 -36.79
N HIS A 357 -4.40 20.37 -37.70
CA HIS A 357 -5.81 20.62 -37.41
C HIS A 357 -6.70 19.50 -37.97
N ALA A 358 -7.49 18.85 -37.12
CA ALA A 358 -8.36 17.74 -37.50
C ALA A 358 -9.85 18.08 -37.42
N LEU A 359 -10.64 17.54 -38.35
CA LEU A 359 -12.10 17.54 -38.27
C LEU A 359 -12.57 16.17 -37.76
N VAL A 360 -13.32 16.14 -36.65
CA VAL A 360 -13.85 14.91 -36.04
C VAL A 360 -15.37 14.86 -36.26
N VAL A 361 -15.84 13.88 -37.03
CA VAL A 361 -17.24 13.71 -37.40
C VAL A 361 -17.80 12.46 -36.71
N GLU A 362 -18.62 12.68 -35.67
CA GLU A 362 -19.11 11.65 -34.76
C GLU A 362 -20.44 12.09 -34.14
N ASP A 363 -21.46 11.22 -34.08
CA ASP A 363 -22.81 11.58 -33.61
C ASP A 363 -22.98 11.51 -32.08
N ASN A 364 -22.09 10.80 -31.38
CA ASN A 364 -22.12 10.71 -29.92
C ASN A 364 -21.17 11.74 -29.27
N PRO A 365 -21.68 12.67 -28.43
CA PRO A 365 -20.86 13.72 -27.81
C PRO A 365 -19.81 13.18 -26.82
N ILE A 366 -20.01 11.98 -26.26
CA ILE A 366 -19.01 11.32 -25.41
C ILE A 366 -17.83 10.84 -26.25
N ASN A 367 -18.11 10.24 -27.41
CA ASN A 367 -17.08 9.78 -28.35
C ASN A 367 -16.32 10.96 -28.96
N GLN A 368 -17.02 12.06 -29.28
CA GLN A 368 -16.38 13.32 -29.70
C GLN A 368 -15.35 13.77 -28.67
N LYS A 369 -15.75 13.91 -27.40
CA LYS A 369 -14.84 14.34 -26.32
C LYS A 369 -13.65 13.39 -26.15
N MET A 370 -13.86 12.09 -26.29
CA MET A 370 -12.80 11.09 -26.20
C MET A 370 -11.80 11.19 -27.35
N ILE A 371 -12.27 11.34 -28.60
CA ILE A 371 -11.40 11.54 -29.77
C ILE A 371 -10.66 12.88 -29.66
N GLN A 372 -11.37 13.95 -29.30
CA GLN A 372 -10.78 15.29 -29.10
C GLN A 372 -9.71 15.29 -28.02
N HIS A 373 -9.96 14.66 -26.87
CA HIS A 373 -8.98 14.57 -25.79
C HIS A 373 -7.73 13.77 -26.22
N THR A 374 -7.94 12.68 -26.95
CA THR A 374 -6.85 11.85 -27.50
C THR A 374 -5.99 12.64 -28.49
N LEU A 375 -6.62 13.37 -29.41
CA LEU A 375 -5.94 14.21 -30.41
C LEU A 375 -5.22 15.41 -29.78
N LYS A 376 -5.87 16.07 -28.82
CA LYS A 376 -5.27 17.18 -28.07
C LYS A 376 -4.01 16.74 -27.33
N ASN A 377 -4.03 15.55 -26.75
CA ASN A 377 -2.86 14.97 -26.09
C ASN A 377 -1.72 14.64 -27.04
N LEU A 378 -1.92 14.64 -28.36
CA LEU A 378 -0.90 14.43 -29.39
C LEU A 378 -0.39 15.74 -30.03
N GLY A 379 -0.85 16.90 -29.55
CA GLY A 379 -0.57 18.22 -30.12
C GLY A 379 -1.49 18.62 -31.28
N ILE A 380 -2.51 17.81 -31.58
CA ILE A 380 -3.44 18.05 -32.69
C ILE A 380 -4.66 18.83 -32.19
N THR A 381 -4.99 19.91 -32.86
CA THR A 381 -6.19 20.70 -32.55
C THR A 381 -7.37 20.19 -33.36
N THR A 382 -8.59 20.31 -32.82
CA THR A 382 -9.77 19.63 -33.39
C THR A 382 -11.00 20.52 -33.43
N GLU A 383 -11.80 20.38 -34.49
CA GLU A 383 -13.19 20.82 -34.54
C GLU A 383 -14.11 19.60 -34.71
N CYS A 384 -15.36 19.66 -34.22
CA CYS A 384 -16.30 18.54 -34.26
C CYS A 384 -17.56 18.82 -35.06
N ALA A 385 -18.11 17.78 -35.68
CA ALA A 385 -19.41 17.75 -36.34
C ALA A 385 -20.25 16.56 -35.81
N GLU A 386 -21.56 16.72 -35.69
CA GLU A 386 -22.47 15.74 -35.10
C GLU A 386 -23.04 14.72 -36.11
N ASN A 387 -22.76 14.87 -37.41
CA ASN A 387 -23.17 13.92 -38.44
C ASN A 387 -22.40 14.15 -39.75
N GLY A 388 -22.49 13.20 -40.69
CA GLY A 388 -21.74 13.25 -41.95
C GLY A 388 -22.08 14.45 -42.85
N LYS A 389 -23.30 15.01 -42.73
CA LYS A 389 -23.72 16.16 -43.54
C LYS A 389 -23.10 17.44 -43.00
N GLU A 390 -23.16 17.65 -41.70
CA GLU A 390 -22.49 18.76 -41.03
C GLU A 390 -20.98 18.70 -41.24
N GLY A 391 -20.37 17.51 -41.11
CA GLY A 391 -18.93 17.33 -41.39
C GLY A 391 -18.57 17.74 -42.82
N PHE A 392 -19.38 17.35 -43.81
CA PHE A 392 -19.20 17.79 -45.20
C PHE A 392 -19.38 19.31 -45.38
N GLU A 393 -20.37 19.92 -44.73
CA GLU A 393 -20.61 21.36 -44.80
C GLU A 393 -19.46 22.16 -44.16
N MET A 394 -18.94 21.73 -43.01
CA MET A 394 -17.77 22.31 -42.35
C MET A 394 -16.53 22.20 -43.24
N TYR A 395 -16.29 21.02 -43.82
CA TYR A 395 -15.18 20.83 -44.76
C TYR A 395 -15.32 21.74 -45.99
N MET A 396 -16.51 21.83 -46.60
CA MET A 396 -16.73 22.70 -47.75
C MET A 396 -16.41 24.18 -47.46
N GLN A 397 -16.77 24.66 -46.26
CA GLN A 397 -16.55 26.05 -45.84
C GLN A 397 -15.10 26.33 -45.40
N HIS A 398 -14.44 25.35 -44.78
CA HIS A 398 -13.18 25.55 -44.07
C HIS A 398 -12.07 24.53 -44.42
N HIS A 399 -12.15 23.84 -45.57
CA HIS A 399 -11.20 22.80 -46.01
C HIS A 399 -9.70 23.17 -45.86
N GLN A 400 -9.34 24.44 -46.03
CA GLN A 400 -7.95 24.90 -45.89
C GLN A 400 -7.42 24.80 -44.45
N ARG A 401 -8.32 24.72 -43.46
CA ARG A 401 -7.98 24.59 -42.04
C ARG A 401 -7.79 23.16 -41.59
N TYR A 402 -8.21 22.17 -42.36
CA TYR A 402 -8.14 20.78 -41.93
C TYR A 402 -7.03 20.05 -42.68
N ASP A 403 -6.27 19.28 -41.92
CA ASP A 403 -5.19 18.44 -42.42
C ASP A 403 -5.61 16.98 -42.48
N VAL A 404 -6.53 16.57 -41.61
CA VAL A 404 -7.06 15.20 -41.54
C VAL A 404 -8.51 15.22 -41.07
N ILE A 405 -9.28 14.22 -41.50
CA ILE A 405 -10.67 14.02 -41.10
C ILE A 405 -10.80 12.67 -40.41
N PHE A 406 -11.32 12.65 -39.19
CA PHE A 406 -11.73 11.43 -38.49
C PHE A 406 -13.23 11.26 -38.65
N MET A 407 -13.65 10.18 -39.31
CA MET A 407 -15.01 9.99 -39.76
C MET A 407 -15.60 8.72 -39.14
N ASP A 408 -16.62 8.84 -38.29
CA ASP A 408 -17.42 7.67 -37.91
C ASP A 408 -18.14 7.12 -39.15
N ILE A 409 -18.20 5.81 -39.28
CA ILE A 409 -18.88 5.13 -40.37
C ILE A 409 -20.40 5.15 -40.16
N GLN A 410 -20.88 4.91 -38.94
CA GLN A 410 -22.30 4.72 -38.66
C GLN A 410 -22.87 5.94 -37.94
N MET A 411 -23.46 6.85 -38.72
CA MET A 411 -24.09 8.07 -38.19
C MET A 411 -25.48 8.30 -38.83
N PRO A 412 -26.41 8.95 -38.12
CA PRO A 412 -27.70 9.38 -38.67
C PRO A 412 -27.54 10.49 -39.72
N VAL A 413 -28.60 10.72 -40.50
CA VAL A 413 -28.71 11.74 -41.57
C VAL A 413 -27.85 11.46 -42.79
N MET A 414 -26.54 11.32 -42.62
CA MET A 414 -25.57 11.01 -43.65
C MET A 414 -24.46 10.19 -43.01
N ASN A 415 -24.23 8.99 -43.51
CA ASN A 415 -23.22 8.08 -42.94
C ASN A 415 -21.80 8.46 -43.39
N GLY A 416 -20.78 7.86 -42.77
CA GLY A 416 -19.38 8.20 -43.04
C GLY A 416 -18.94 7.93 -44.48
N ILE A 417 -19.46 6.88 -45.12
CA ILE A 417 -19.15 6.51 -46.51
C ILE A 417 -19.74 7.53 -47.49
N GLU A 418 -21.01 7.91 -47.29
CA GLU A 418 -21.68 8.93 -48.09
C GLU A 418 -20.98 10.28 -47.95
N SER A 419 -20.58 10.65 -46.71
CA SER A 419 -19.85 11.89 -46.43
C SER A 419 -18.49 11.91 -47.12
N THR A 420 -17.74 10.80 -47.04
CA THR A 420 -16.46 10.61 -47.73
C THR A 420 -16.61 10.83 -49.24
N LYS A 421 -17.60 10.20 -49.89
CA LYS A 421 -17.86 10.39 -51.33
C LYS A 421 -18.21 11.83 -51.69
N ALA A 422 -18.96 12.52 -50.84
CA ALA A 422 -19.30 13.92 -51.06
C ALA A 422 -18.06 14.82 -50.95
N ILE A 423 -17.18 14.56 -49.98
CA ILE A 423 -15.90 15.25 -49.81
C ILE A 423 -15.03 15.05 -51.06
N LEU A 424 -14.82 13.81 -51.50
CA LEU A 424 -14.02 13.49 -52.69
C LEU A 424 -14.55 14.17 -53.97
N ALA A 425 -15.87 14.11 -54.20
CA ALA A 425 -16.49 14.77 -55.35
C ALA A 425 -16.39 16.31 -55.28
N PHE A 426 -16.34 16.88 -54.08
CA PHE A 426 -16.10 18.31 -53.89
C PHE A 426 -14.64 18.68 -54.19
N GLU A 427 -13.68 17.90 -53.67
CA GLU A 427 -12.25 18.08 -53.94
C GLU A 427 -11.95 18.02 -55.44
N GLU A 428 -12.49 17.03 -56.15
CA GLU A 428 -12.33 16.89 -57.60
C GLU A 428 -12.90 18.10 -58.36
N ARG A 429 -14.13 18.51 -58.05
CA ARG A 429 -14.79 19.67 -58.71
C ARG A 429 -14.07 20.99 -58.46
N LYS A 430 -13.38 21.13 -57.34
CA LYS A 430 -12.64 22.34 -56.95
C LYS A 430 -11.15 22.26 -57.27
N GLY A 431 -10.65 21.11 -57.72
CA GLY A 431 -9.23 20.86 -57.96
C GLY A 431 -8.40 20.98 -56.69
N LEU A 432 -8.92 20.51 -55.55
CA LEU A 432 -8.25 20.56 -54.26
C LEU A 432 -7.32 19.36 -54.07
N THR A 433 -6.27 19.53 -53.27
CA THR A 433 -5.45 18.41 -52.79
C THR A 433 -6.28 17.59 -51.80
N HIS A 434 -6.29 16.27 -52.00
CA HIS A 434 -7.00 15.35 -51.11
C HIS A 434 -6.48 15.42 -49.68
N LYS A 435 -7.39 15.51 -48.71
CA LYS A 435 -7.08 15.45 -47.28
C LYS A 435 -7.39 14.05 -46.74
N PRO A 436 -6.46 13.40 -46.01
CA PRO A 436 -6.68 12.06 -45.48
C PRO A 436 -7.97 11.94 -44.66
N ILE A 437 -8.77 10.92 -44.96
CA ILE A 437 -10.02 10.57 -44.29
C ILE A 437 -9.85 9.22 -43.59
N ILE A 438 -9.78 9.26 -42.26
CA ILE A 438 -9.56 8.09 -41.39
C ILE A 438 -10.90 7.65 -40.78
N ALA A 439 -11.29 6.41 -41.05
CA ALA A 439 -12.50 5.82 -40.47
C ALA A 439 -12.35 5.58 -38.97
N VAL A 440 -13.38 5.84 -38.17
CA VAL A 440 -13.46 5.44 -36.75
C VAL A 440 -14.63 4.47 -36.59
N THR A 441 -14.36 3.19 -36.29
CA THR A 441 -15.40 2.12 -36.30
C THR A 441 -15.42 1.28 -35.02
N ALA A 442 -16.60 0.86 -34.55
CA ALA A 442 -16.78 0.07 -33.33
C ALA A 442 -16.45 -1.42 -33.46
N ASN A 443 -16.20 -1.93 -34.67
CA ASN A 443 -15.93 -3.36 -34.91
C ASN A 443 -15.00 -3.50 -36.12
N ALA A 444 -13.73 -3.83 -35.90
CA ALA A 444 -12.76 -4.04 -36.98
C ALA A 444 -12.52 -5.55 -37.17
N LEU A 445 -13.19 -6.15 -38.15
CA LEU A 445 -12.97 -7.54 -38.55
C LEU A 445 -12.01 -7.63 -39.75
N LYS A 446 -11.40 -8.81 -39.94
CA LYS A 446 -10.59 -9.09 -41.14
C LYS A 446 -11.50 -9.04 -42.39
N GLY A 447 -11.48 -7.90 -43.09
CA GLY A 447 -12.27 -7.64 -44.30
C GLY A 447 -12.79 -6.21 -44.39
N ASP A 448 -13.05 -5.56 -43.24
CA ASP A 448 -13.62 -4.20 -43.21
C ASP A 448 -12.66 -3.15 -43.77
N ARG A 449 -11.34 -3.36 -43.59
CA ARG A 449 -10.31 -2.50 -44.15
C ARG A 449 -10.40 -2.41 -45.67
N GLU A 450 -10.50 -3.54 -46.38
CA GLU A 450 -10.57 -3.54 -47.85
C GLU A 450 -11.82 -2.81 -48.35
N HIS A 451 -12.93 -2.96 -47.63
CA HIS A 451 -14.16 -2.25 -47.94
C HIS A 451 -14.01 -0.74 -47.78
N PHE A 452 -13.49 -0.24 -46.63
CA PHE A 452 -13.31 1.20 -46.43
C PHE A 452 -12.36 1.84 -47.45
N MET A 453 -11.27 1.15 -47.83
CA MET A 453 -10.37 1.62 -48.88
C MET A 453 -11.05 1.73 -50.25
N SER A 454 -11.92 0.75 -50.59
CA SER A 454 -12.66 0.76 -51.85
C SER A 454 -13.69 1.89 -51.95
N GLU A 455 -14.13 2.40 -50.80
CA GLU A 455 -15.11 3.48 -50.68
C GLU A 455 -14.45 4.88 -50.62
N GLY A 456 -13.11 4.94 -50.61
CA GLY A 456 -12.34 6.19 -50.69
C GLY A 456 -11.84 6.74 -49.35
N LEU A 457 -11.86 5.95 -48.27
CA LEU A 457 -11.18 6.27 -47.02
C LEU A 457 -9.71 5.80 -47.07
N ASP A 458 -8.81 6.50 -46.40
CA ASP A 458 -7.37 6.25 -46.51
C ASP A 458 -6.83 5.28 -45.44
N GLU A 459 -7.42 5.28 -44.25
CA GLU A 459 -7.12 4.30 -43.18
C GLU A 459 -8.27 4.18 -42.17
N TYR A 460 -8.16 3.28 -41.18
CA TYR A 460 -9.15 3.13 -40.12
C TYR A 460 -8.53 2.97 -38.73
N VAL A 461 -9.29 3.37 -37.72
CA VAL A 461 -9.03 3.10 -36.31
C VAL A 461 -10.28 2.47 -35.66
N SER A 462 -10.06 1.48 -34.81
CA SER A 462 -11.12 0.80 -34.07
C SER A 462 -11.45 1.51 -32.75
N LYS A 463 -12.72 1.53 -32.34
CA LYS A 463 -13.16 1.90 -30.99
C LYS A 463 -13.15 0.65 -30.08
N PRO A 464 -12.73 0.74 -28.81
CA PRO A 464 -12.14 1.90 -28.15
C PRO A 464 -10.76 2.24 -28.74
N ILE A 465 -10.44 3.53 -28.77
CA ILE A 465 -9.27 4.07 -29.49
C ILE A 465 -7.98 3.58 -28.82
N ASP A 466 -7.21 2.78 -29.54
CA ASP A 466 -5.85 2.41 -29.16
C ASP A 466 -4.90 3.54 -29.60
N LEU A 467 -4.32 4.23 -28.61
CA LEU A 467 -3.44 5.38 -28.82
C LEU A 467 -2.23 5.04 -29.71
N GLN A 468 -1.67 3.84 -29.58
CA GLN A 468 -0.50 3.45 -30.36
C GLN A 468 -0.87 3.26 -31.83
N LYS A 469 -2.01 2.61 -32.08
CA LYS A 469 -2.55 2.42 -33.43
C LYS A 469 -2.91 3.77 -34.09
N PHE A 470 -3.41 4.71 -33.30
CA PHE A 470 -3.74 6.06 -33.75
C PHE A 470 -2.49 6.85 -34.17
N ILE A 471 -1.40 6.77 -33.39
CA ILE A 471 -0.09 7.35 -33.73
C ILE A 471 0.45 6.72 -35.01
N ASP A 472 0.39 5.40 -35.15
CA ASP A 472 0.91 4.69 -36.32
C ASP A 472 0.18 5.11 -37.61
N VAL A 473 -1.15 5.30 -37.55
CA VAL A 473 -1.93 5.80 -38.69
C VAL A 473 -1.56 7.24 -39.03
N LEU A 474 -1.44 8.13 -38.04
CA LEU A 474 -1.05 9.52 -38.29
C LEU A 474 0.35 9.65 -38.90
N LYS A 475 1.31 8.80 -38.48
CA LYS A 475 2.66 8.73 -39.05
C LYS A 475 2.69 8.34 -40.53
N MET A 476 1.62 7.73 -41.05
CA MET A 476 1.50 7.45 -42.49
C MET A 476 1.28 8.72 -43.31
N PHE A 477 0.69 9.76 -42.72
CA PHE A 477 0.28 10.99 -43.41
C PHE A 477 1.11 12.23 -43.01
N PHE A 478 1.63 12.26 -41.79
CA PHE A 478 2.35 13.41 -41.23
C PHE A 478 3.73 13.02 -40.70
N LYS A 479 4.70 13.93 -40.84
CA LYS A 479 6.03 13.80 -40.23
C LYS A 479 6.00 14.31 -38.80
N GLU A 480 6.76 13.66 -37.92
CA GLU A 480 7.03 14.19 -36.57
C GLU A 480 7.72 15.56 -36.66
N SER A 481 7.45 16.45 -35.70
CA SER A 481 8.06 17.79 -35.71
C SER A 481 9.57 17.70 -35.44
N GLU A 482 10.38 18.44 -36.22
CA GLU A 482 11.85 18.45 -36.10
C GLU A 482 12.39 19.41 -35.01
N SER A 483 11.55 19.90 -34.09
CA SER A 483 11.98 20.87 -33.07
C SER A 483 11.89 20.29 -31.66
N ALA A 484 12.92 19.54 -31.25
CA ALA A 484 13.26 19.36 -29.85
C ALA A 484 14.33 20.40 -29.46
N PRO A 485 14.08 21.32 -28.51
CA PRO A 485 15.19 22.02 -27.86
C PRO A 485 15.93 21.00 -26.98
N VAL A 486 17.23 20.84 -27.25
CA VAL A 486 18.15 20.13 -26.36
C VAL A 486 18.59 21.10 -25.26
N LEU A 487 18.45 20.67 -24.00
CA LEU A 487 19.23 20.97 -22.75
C LEU A 487 18.31 21.24 -21.53
N PRO A 488 18.71 20.91 -20.28
CA PRO A 488 19.56 19.84 -19.77
C PRO A 488 18.81 18.88 -18.80
N GLU A 489 19.48 17.79 -18.43
CA GLU A 489 19.06 16.90 -17.34
C GLU A 489 19.04 17.61 -15.97
N VAL A 490 18.20 17.06 -15.08
CA VAL A 490 17.93 17.44 -13.67
C VAL A 490 16.85 18.52 -13.50
N SER A 491 15.73 18.13 -12.89
CA SER A 491 14.71 19.04 -12.35
C SER A 491 15.33 19.90 -11.25
N GLN A 492 15.85 21.08 -11.60
CA GLN A 492 16.24 22.14 -10.67
C GLN A 492 15.08 23.12 -10.54
N THR A 493 14.52 23.26 -9.34
CA THR A 493 13.61 24.36 -9.01
C THR A 493 14.39 25.68 -9.08
N ASP A 494 13.81 26.75 -9.65
CA ASP A 494 14.52 28.00 -9.92
C ASP A 494 14.77 28.81 -8.64
N ILE A 495 13.79 28.88 -7.76
CA ILE A 495 13.82 29.74 -6.57
C ILE A 495 13.40 28.96 -5.32
N LEU A 496 14.17 29.09 -4.24
CA LEU A 496 13.75 28.65 -2.90
C LEU A 496 13.27 29.87 -2.11
N LEU A 497 12.01 29.87 -1.67
CA LEU A 497 11.40 30.94 -0.89
C LEU A 497 11.22 30.49 0.56
N TYR A 498 11.96 31.11 1.47
CA TYR A 498 11.74 30.96 2.91
C TYR A 498 10.85 32.09 3.44
N LYS A 499 9.71 31.75 4.05
CA LYS A 499 8.80 32.71 4.66
C LYS A 499 8.03 32.09 5.83
N GLU A 500 8.06 32.72 6.99
CA GLU A 500 7.42 32.19 8.22
C GLU A 500 5.89 32.20 8.15
N THR A 501 5.33 33.15 7.40
CA THR A 501 3.88 33.32 7.26
C THR A 501 3.37 32.65 5.99
N ALA A 502 2.67 31.52 6.13
CA ALA A 502 2.13 30.73 5.02
C ALA A 502 1.27 31.55 4.02
N MET A 503 0.59 32.61 4.50
CA MET A 503 -0.20 33.49 3.65
C MET A 503 0.67 34.39 2.75
N GLU A 504 1.75 34.96 3.28
CA GLU A 504 2.68 35.79 2.49
C GLU A 504 3.49 34.92 1.54
N ALA A 505 3.87 33.72 1.99
CA ALA A 505 4.56 32.73 1.18
C ALA A 505 3.75 32.36 -0.08
N LYS A 506 2.43 32.10 0.10
CA LYS A 506 1.52 31.82 -1.02
C LYS A 506 1.34 33.00 -1.98
N ILE A 507 1.30 34.22 -1.48
CA ILE A 507 1.18 35.43 -2.33
C ILE A 507 2.44 35.61 -3.17
N ILE A 508 3.62 35.50 -2.56
CA ILE A 508 4.90 35.68 -3.25
C ILE A 508 5.13 34.53 -4.24
N ALA A 509 4.87 33.28 -3.85
CA ALA A 509 4.95 32.13 -4.74
C ALA A 509 4.01 32.27 -5.94
N ALA A 510 2.76 32.73 -5.73
CA ALA A 510 1.82 32.97 -6.82
C ALA A 510 2.27 34.09 -7.79
N ILE A 511 2.97 35.11 -7.29
CA ILE A 511 3.56 36.17 -8.13
C ILE A 511 4.72 35.61 -8.95
N LEU A 512 5.61 34.84 -8.33
CA LEU A 512 6.78 34.25 -9.00
C LEU A 512 6.39 33.18 -10.03
N HIS A 513 5.38 32.37 -9.74
CA HIS A 513 4.79 31.45 -10.72
C HIS A 513 4.17 32.19 -11.91
N ARG A 514 3.55 33.36 -11.70
CA ARG A 514 3.05 34.21 -12.80
C ARG A 514 4.13 34.87 -13.63
N LEU A 515 5.37 34.87 -13.15
CA LEU A 515 6.55 35.35 -13.86
C LEU A 515 7.37 34.19 -14.46
N ASP A 516 6.78 32.99 -14.56
CA ASP A 516 7.37 31.75 -15.08
C ASP A 516 8.59 31.21 -14.29
N TYR A 517 8.67 31.48 -12.98
CA TYR A 517 9.65 30.84 -12.10
C TYR A 517 9.03 29.65 -11.35
N SER A 518 9.78 28.54 -11.25
CA SER A 518 9.46 27.45 -10.31
C SER A 518 9.95 27.79 -8.91
N VAL A 519 9.08 27.63 -7.90
CA VAL A 519 9.36 28.07 -6.53
C VAL A 519 9.05 26.96 -5.53
N ASP A 520 10.05 26.55 -4.76
CA ASP A 520 9.84 25.76 -3.55
C ASP A 520 9.64 26.71 -2.37
N VAL A 521 8.65 26.42 -1.54
CA VAL A 521 8.33 27.24 -0.37
C VAL A 521 8.65 26.44 0.89
N VAL A 522 9.42 27.04 1.79
CA VAL A 522 9.77 26.45 3.08
C VAL A 522 9.34 27.39 4.20
N GLU A 523 8.70 26.81 5.23
CA GLU A 523 8.07 27.58 6.30
C GLU A 523 8.96 27.70 7.56
N ASN A 524 10.03 26.91 7.64
CA ASN A 524 10.98 26.92 8.75
C ASN A 524 12.45 26.79 8.27
N ILE A 525 13.38 27.28 9.10
CA ILE A 525 14.81 27.35 8.77
C ILE A 525 15.46 25.95 8.66
N ASP A 526 14.98 24.97 9.42
CA ASP A 526 15.54 23.61 9.38
C ASP A 526 15.13 22.88 8.10
N GLU A 527 13.94 23.17 7.57
CA GLU A 527 13.50 22.76 6.24
C GLU A 527 14.29 23.49 5.14
N LEU A 528 14.53 24.80 5.29
CA LEU A 528 15.39 25.55 4.36
C LEU A 528 16.78 24.90 4.21
N LYS A 529 17.42 24.54 5.33
CA LYS A 529 18.74 23.83 5.30
C LYS A 529 18.63 22.46 4.63
N ARG A 530 17.64 21.64 5.03
CA ARG A 530 17.38 20.31 4.45
C ARG A 530 17.16 20.36 2.94
N VAL A 531 16.46 21.38 2.46
CA VAL A 531 16.12 21.53 1.04
C VAL A 531 17.30 22.09 0.24
N MET A 532 18.11 22.98 0.82
CA MET A 532 19.35 23.47 0.21
C MET A 532 20.44 22.40 0.04
N ASP A 533 20.52 21.43 0.96
CA ASP A 533 21.52 20.35 0.88
C ASP A 533 21.17 19.31 -0.18
N VAL A 534 19.90 19.21 -0.55
CA VAL A 534 19.35 18.19 -1.47
C VAL A 534 19.15 18.74 -2.89
N ASN A 535 18.85 20.03 -3.03
CA ASN A 535 18.49 20.67 -4.29
C ASN A 535 19.36 21.90 -4.59
N SER A 536 19.63 22.17 -5.86
CA SER A 536 20.36 23.36 -6.31
C SER A 536 19.41 24.40 -6.90
N TYR A 537 19.42 25.61 -6.35
CA TYR A 537 18.53 26.72 -6.74
C TYR A 537 19.32 27.84 -7.43
N LYS A 538 18.67 28.54 -8.38
CA LYS A 538 19.28 29.72 -9.04
C LYS A 538 19.24 30.95 -8.13
N CYS A 539 18.23 31.05 -7.26
CA CYS A 539 18.06 32.15 -6.32
C CYS A 539 17.40 31.66 -5.03
N ILE A 540 17.81 32.20 -3.88
CA ILE A 540 17.16 31.94 -2.59
C ILE A 540 16.63 33.27 -2.04
N LEU A 541 15.32 33.34 -1.81
CA LEU A 541 14.64 34.49 -1.23
C LEU A 541 14.39 34.21 0.25
N LEU A 542 15.10 34.93 1.11
CA LEU A 542 14.99 34.79 2.55
C LEU A 542 14.14 35.91 3.15
N ASP A 543 13.25 35.54 4.06
CA ASP A 543 12.63 36.50 4.96
C ASP A 543 13.66 37.15 5.89
N ARG A 544 13.33 38.33 6.42
CA ARG A 544 14.21 39.02 7.37
C ARG A 544 14.21 38.27 8.70
N VAL A 545 15.22 37.43 8.90
CA VAL A 545 15.42 36.64 10.11
C VAL A 545 15.51 37.55 11.35
N HIS A 546 14.93 37.11 12.46
CA HIS A 546 14.86 37.88 13.71
C HIS A 546 16.22 38.16 14.37
N SER A 547 17.26 37.37 14.06
CA SER A 547 18.61 37.50 14.58
C SER A 547 19.63 37.77 13.47
N GLU A 548 20.44 38.82 13.64
CA GLU A 548 21.56 39.11 12.72
C GLU A 548 22.60 37.98 12.66
N ILE A 549 22.76 37.23 13.76
CA ILE A 549 23.70 36.10 13.84
C ILE A 549 23.19 34.92 13.00
N GLU A 550 21.91 34.60 13.09
CA GLU A 550 21.30 33.53 12.27
C GLU A 550 21.27 33.91 10.79
N HIS A 551 20.94 35.18 10.49
CA HIS A 551 21.00 35.67 9.11
C HIS A 551 22.42 35.56 8.54
N LEU A 552 23.45 35.90 9.33
CA LEU A 552 24.84 35.79 8.90
C LEU A 552 25.26 34.34 8.66
N ASN A 553 24.88 33.42 9.54
CA ASN A 553 25.17 31.99 9.41
C ASN A 553 24.49 31.37 8.17
N ILE A 554 23.22 31.69 7.93
CA ILE A 554 22.49 31.21 6.75
C ILE A 554 23.11 31.79 5.47
N THR A 555 23.43 33.08 5.46
CA THR A 555 24.04 33.72 4.27
C THR A 555 25.45 33.20 3.99
N GLN A 556 26.22 32.81 5.03
CA GLN A 556 27.52 32.16 4.87
C GLN A 556 27.40 30.73 4.36
N HIS A 557 26.34 30.01 4.72
CA HIS A 557 26.08 28.67 4.22
C HIS A 557 25.60 28.66 2.76
N ILE A 558 24.98 29.77 2.31
CA ILE A 558 24.51 29.97 0.92
C ILE A 558 25.65 30.39 -0.04
N LYS A 559 26.66 31.11 0.44
CA LYS A 559 27.81 31.59 -0.36
C LYS A 559 28.88 30.53 -0.50
#